data_AF-A0A4V2AFQ9-F1
#
_entry.id   AF-A0A4V2AFQ9-F1
#
_cell.length_a   1.000
_cell.length_b   1.000
_cell.length_c   1.000
_cell.angle_alpha   90.00
_cell.angle_beta   90.00
_cell.angle_gamma   90.00
#
_symmetry.space_group_name_H-M   'P 1'
#
loop_
_entity.id
_entity.type
_entity.pdbx_description
1 polymer ?
#
loop_
_entity_poly.entity_id
_entity_poly.type
_entity_poly.pdbx_seq_one_letter_code
_entity_poly.pdbx_strand_id
1 'polypeptide(L)'
;MIRKDSLLYKLTQLHWFLLLTIIALAFFGTMVLFSAGSSAHDLATGLLHIDASYAIAHAMRFILMLGIALIVALLPLRLWAAVAYPGYVLGVIMLIMVDFGGVVVNGAERWLQVMPGFRLQPSELMKIAVPLALARYYH
;
A
#
# COMPACT_ATOMS: atom_id res chain seq x y z
N MET A 1 33.58 5.81 10.25
CA MET A 1 33.25 4.36 10.16
C MET A 1 31.86 4.15 10.75
N ILE A 2 30.84 3.88 9.93
CA ILE A 2 29.46 3.70 10.42
C ILE A 2 29.37 2.33 11.12
N ARG A 3 28.83 2.29 12.34
CA ARG A 3 28.61 1.05 13.11
C ARG A 3 27.64 0.15 12.35
N LYS A 4 27.99 -1.13 12.12
CA LYS A 4 27.18 -2.09 11.32
C LYS A 4 25.78 -2.38 11.89
N ASP A 5 25.58 -2.03 13.15
CA ASP A 5 24.32 -2.16 13.88
C ASP A 5 23.51 -0.84 13.91
N SER A 6 24.06 0.25 13.39
CA SER A 6 23.37 1.54 13.30
C SER A 6 22.23 1.49 12.28
N LEU A 7 21.13 2.17 12.57
CA LEU A 7 20.01 2.37 11.62
C LEU A 7 20.51 2.98 10.30
N LEU A 8 21.49 3.88 10.36
CA LEU A 8 22.09 4.49 9.18
C LEU A 8 22.76 3.45 8.28
N TYR A 9 23.39 2.42 8.87
CA TYR A 9 23.97 1.33 8.09
C TYR A 9 22.89 0.50 7.41
N LYS A 10 21.77 0.20 8.08
CA LYS A 10 20.67 -0.55 7.46
C LYS A 10 20.02 0.22 6.31
N LEU A 11 19.88 1.54 6.43
CA LEU A 11 19.35 2.39 5.36
C LEU A 11 20.24 2.42 4.12
N THR A 12 21.57 2.36 4.28
CA THR A 12 22.49 2.29 3.13
C THR A 12 22.50 0.92 2.45
N GLN A 13 21.96 -0.13 3.07
CA GLN A 13 21.79 -1.45 2.45
C GLN A 13 20.54 -1.55 1.58
N LEU A 14 19.66 -0.53 1.58
CA LEU A 14 18.48 -0.54 0.73
C LEU A 14 18.87 -0.41 -0.74
N HIS A 15 18.13 -1.09 -1.62
CA HIS A 15 18.30 -0.93 -3.06
C HIS A 15 17.78 0.44 -3.51
N TRP A 16 18.66 1.44 -3.49
CA TRP A 16 18.35 2.83 -3.82
C TRP A 16 17.81 3.04 -5.22
N PHE A 17 18.29 2.27 -6.20
CA PHE A 17 17.72 2.32 -7.54
C PHE A 17 16.21 1.98 -7.54
N LEU A 18 15.84 0.85 -6.93
CA LEU A 18 14.44 0.43 -6.81
C LEU A 18 13.59 1.47 -6.06
N LEU A 19 14.09 1.98 -4.93
CA LEU A 19 13.34 2.97 -4.15
C LEU A 19 13.10 4.26 -4.95
N LEU A 20 14.14 4.77 -5.62
CA LEU A 20 14.04 5.99 -6.43
C LEU A 20 13.09 5.78 -7.62
N THR A 21 13.06 4.60 -8.23
CA THR A 21 12.08 4.28 -9.29
C THR A 21 10.65 4.31 -8.75
N ILE A 22 10.39 3.73 -7.57
CA ILE A 22 9.06 3.76 -6.95
C ILE A 22 8.63 5.20 -6.64
N ILE A 23 9.54 6.02 -6.09
CA ILE A 23 9.28 7.44 -5.79
C ILE A 23 9.00 8.22 -7.08
N ALA A 24 9.79 8.00 -8.14
CA ALA A 24 9.59 8.66 -9.43
C ALA A 24 8.23 8.31 -10.06
N LEU A 25 7.83 7.03 -10.02
CA LEU A 25 6.52 6.59 -10.51
C LEU A 25 5.37 7.20 -9.72
N ALA A 26 5.47 7.27 -8.39
CA ALA A 26 4.45 7.88 -7.55
C ALA A 26 4.35 9.39 -7.75
N PHE A 27 5.48 10.07 -7.94
CA PHE A 27 5.53 11.49 -8.28
C PHE A 27 4.84 11.73 -9.62
N PHE A 28 5.21 10.97 -10.66
CA PHE A 28 4.57 11.05 -11.96
C PHE A 28 3.06 10.79 -11.90
N GLY A 29 2.62 9.75 -11.19
CA GLY A 29 1.20 9.47 -10.98
C GLY A 29 0.45 10.60 -10.27
N THR A 30 1.11 11.28 -9.32
CA THR A 30 0.55 12.45 -8.64
C THR A 30 0.40 13.65 -9.60
N MET A 31 1.38 13.87 -10.50
CA MET A 31 1.26 14.90 -11.54
C MET A 31 0.09 14.60 -12.49
N VAL A 32 -0.10 13.33 -12.86
CA VAL A 32 -1.23 12.90 -13.69
C VAL A 32 -2.56 13.17 -12.98
N LEU A 33 -2.68 12.85 -11.69
CA LEU A 33 -3.89 13.12 -10.91
C LEU A 33 -4.17 14.63 -10.77
N PHE A 34 -3.13 15.43 -10.57
CA PHE A 34 -3.26 16.89 -10.55
C PHE A 34 -3.76 17.42 -11.91
N SER A 35 -3.20 16.92 -13.01
CA SER A 35 -3.64 17.29 -14.36
C SER A 35 -5.09 16.88 -14.61
N ALA A 36 -5.48 15.65 -14.23
CA ALA A 36 -6.84 15.15 -14.43
C ALA A 36 -7.88 15.93 -13.61
N GLY A 37 -7.57 16.30 -12.36
CA GLY A 37 -8.45 17.10 -11.52
C GLY A 37 -8.58 18.56 -11.96
N SER A 38 -7.49 19.17 -12.43
CA SER A 38 -7.47 20.56 -12.92
C SER A 38 -7.96 20.75 -14.36
N SER A 39 -8.09 19.66 -15.13
CA SER A 39 -8.63 19.69 -16.51
C SER A 39 -10.15 19.57 -16.58
N ALA A 40 -10.84 19.44 -15.44
CA ALA A 40 -12.29 19.53 -15.38
C ALA A 40 -12.71 20.99 -15.63
N HIS A 41 -12.76 21.39 -16.89
CA HIS A 41 -13.36 22.65 -17.29
C HIS A 41 -14.77 22.72 -16.70
N ASP A 42 -15.03 23.74 -15.89
CA ASP A 42 -16.37 24.05 -15.46
C ASP A 42 -17.14 24.49 -16.72
N LEU A 43 -17.86 23.54 -17.33
CA LEU A 43 -18.60 23.72 -18.58
C LEU A 43 -19.61 24.89 -18.49
N ALA A 44 -19.94 25.31 -17.26
CA ALA A 44 -20.88 26.39 -16.98
C ALA A 44 -20.25 27.79 -16.94
N THR A 45 -18.97 27.93 -16.54
CA THR A 45 -18.34 29.25 -16.33
C THR A 45 -17.16 29.52 -17.26
N GLY A 46 -16.59 28.50 -17.91
CA GLY A 46 -15.41 28.64 -18.77
C GLY A 46 -14.14 29.06 -18.01
N LEU A 47 -14.20 29.21 -16.69
CA LEU A 47 -13.06 29.48 -15.83
C LEU A 47 -12.29 28.18 -15.52
N LEU A 48 -10.99 28.32 -15.35
CA LEU A 48 -10.11 27.24 -14.91
C LEU A 48 -10.45 26.87 -13.46
N HIS A 49 -11.00 25.67 -13.26
CA HIS A 49 -11.17 25.10 -11.92
C HIS A 49 -9.98 24.19 -11.59
N ILE A 50 -9.17 24.58 -10.61
CA ILE A 50 -8.01 23.81 -10.16
C ILE A 50 -8.43 22.96 -8.95
N ASP A 51 -8.80 21.70 -9.18
CA ASP A 51 -9.01 20.73 -8.10
C ASP A 51 -7.78 19.81 -7.94
N ALA A 52 -7.04 20.02 -6.84
CA ALA A 52 -5.88 19.21 -6.48
C ALA A 52 -6.20 18.12 -5.43
N SER A 53 -7.46 17.97 -5.01
CA SER A 53 -7.84 17.14 -3.86
C SER A 53 -7.40 15.68 -4.00
N TYR A 54 -7.59 15.09 -5.18
CA TYR A 54 -7.16 13.71 -5.47
C TYR A 54 -5.64 13.56 -5.49
N ALA A 55 -4.93 14.54 -6.05
CA ALA A 55 -3.47 14.54 -6.10
C ALA A 55 -2.86 14.65 -4.69
N ILE A 56 -3.40 15.56 -3.86
CA ILE A 56 -2.99 15.73 -2.46
C ILE A 56 -3.27 14.46 -1.65
N ALA A 57 -4.47 13.88 -1.78
CA ALA A 57 -4.82 12.64 -1.10
C ALA A 57 -3.89 11.48 -1.51
N HIS A 58 -3.55 11.37 -2.79
CA HIS A 58 -2.61 10.36 -3.29
C HIS A 58 -1.21 10.57 -2.73
N ALA A 59 -0.68 11.79 -2.77
CA ALA A 59 0.65 12.12 -2.24
C ALA A 59 0.76 11.82 -0.74
N MET A 60 -0.25 12.20 0.05
CA MET A 60 -0.28 11.93 1.49
C MET A 60 -0.30 10.43 1.80
N ARG A 61 -1.14 9.66 1.08
CA ARG A 61 -1.18 8.19 1.21
C ARG A 61 0.14 7.56 0.79
N PHE A 62 0.76 8.04 -0.28
CA PHE A 62 2.05 7.55 -0.74
C PHE A 62 3.16 7.79 0.31
N ILE A 63 3.27 9.01 0.86
CA ILE A 63 4.26 9.32 1.89
C ILE A 63 4.06 8.44 3.13
N LEU A 64 2.82 8.27 3.57
CA LEU A 64 2.48 7.38 4.69
C LEU A 64 2.91 5.94 4.41
N MET A 65 2.54 5.39 3.24
CA MET A 65 2.87 4.01 2.87
C MET A 65 4.36 3.80 2.61
N LEU A 66 5.07 4.82 2.11
CA LEU A 66 6.53 4.81 1.97
C LEU A 66 7.20 4.72 3.35
N GLY A 67 6.73 5.48 4.33
CA GLY A 67 7.19 5.37 5.72
C GLY A 67 6.97 3.97 6.29
N ILE A 68 5.78 3.39 6.09
CA ILE A 68 5.48 2.02 6.52
C ILE A 68 6.40 1.02 5.82
N ALA A 69 6.61 1.13 4.51
CA ALA A 69 7.49 0.25 3.75
C ALA A 69 8.94 0.29 4.25
N LEU A 70 9.46 1.47 4.59
CA LEU A 70 10.80 1.62 5.16
C LEU A 70 10.90 0.97 6.55
N ILE A 71 9.88 1.13 7.41
CA ILE A 71 9.83 0.45 8.71
C ILE A 71 9.82 -1.07 8.53
N VAL A 72 8.96 -1.57 7.66
CA VAL A 72 8.81 -2.99 7.29
C VAL A 72 10.14 -3.57 6.78
N ALA A 73 10.87 -2.84 5.94
CA ALA A 73 12.16 -3.25 5.40
C ALA A 73 13.26 -3.39 6.47
N LEU A 74 13.12 -2.69 7.61
CA LEU A 74 14.07 -2.75 8.73
C LEU A 74 13.76 -3.88 9.72
N LEU A 75 12.60 -4.54 9.59
CA LEU A 75 12.19 -5.65 10.47
C LEU A 75 13.03 -6.91 10.20
N PRO A 76 13.35 -7.69 11.24
CA PRO A 76 14.16 -8.89 11.10
C PRO A 76 13.41 -9.99 10.34
N LEU A 77 14.10 -10.73 9.47
CA LEU A 77 13.51 -11.83 8.69
C LEU A 77 12.85 -12.91 9.55
N ARG A 78 13.34 -13.11 10.79
CA ARG A 78 12.74 -14.05 11.76
C ARG A 78 11.29 -13.70 12.10
N LEU A 79 10.95 -12.41 12.14
CA LEU A 79 9.58 -11.97 12.38
C LEU A 79 8.69 -12.36 11.21
N TRP A 80 9.14 -12.12 9.97
CA TRP A 80 8.43 -12.50 8.75
C TRP A 80 8.19 -14.00 8.65
N ALA A 81 9.20 -14.81 9.00
CA ALA A 81 9.04 -16.24 9.11
C ALA A 81 7.97 -16.57 10.16
N ALA A 82 8.06 -16.02 11.37
CA ALA A 82 7.13 -16.28 12.47
C ALA A 82 5.66 -16.00 12.10
N VAL A 83 5.39 -14.90 11.39
CA VAL A 83 4.03 -14.48 11.01
C VAL A 83 3.51 -15.13 9.72
N ALA A 84 4.32 -15.88 8.98
CA ALA A 84 3.94 -16.45 7.68
C ALA A 84 2.66 -17.30 7.74
N TYR A 85 2.61 -18.32 8.61
CA TYR A 85 1.43 -19.19 8.76
C TYR A 85 0.25 -18.48 9.44
N PRO A 86 0.43 -17.76 10.57
CA PRO A 86 -0.67 -17.00 11.17
C PRO A 86 -1.29 -15.99 10.19
N GLY A 87 -0.47 -15.28 9.41
CA GLY A 87 -0.91 -14.32 8.41
C GLY A 87 -1.69 -14.97 7.27
N TYR A 88 -1.26 -16.15 6.81
CA TYR A 88 -1.99 -16.93 5.81
C TYR A 88 -3.36 -17.39 6.31
N VAL A 89 -3.41 -17.99 7.51
CA VAL A 89 -4.68 -18.45 8.11
C VAL A 89 -5.63 -17.28 8.32
N LEU A 90 -5.14 -16.16 8.86
CA LEU A 90 -5.93 -14.94 9.01
C LEU A 90 -6.48 -14.46 7.66
N GLY A 91 -5.65 -14.42 6.62
CA GLY A 91 -6.07 -13.98 5.29
C GLY A 91 -7.13 -14.90 4.66
N VAL A 92 -7.03 -16.22 4.85
CA VAL A 92 -8.07 -17.17 4.43
C VAL A 92 -9.39 -16.92 5.17
N ILE A 93 -9.34 -16.71 6.49
CA ILE A 93 -10.53 -16.37 7.28
C ILE A 93 -11.17 -15.09 6.74
N MET A 94 -10.37 -14.05 6.47
CA MET A 94 -10.89 -12.79 5.93
C MET A 94 -11.49 -12.94 4.53
N LEU A 95 -10.93 -13.79 3.66
CA LEU A 95 -11.52 -14.09 2.36
C LEU A 95 -12.89 -14.75 2.51
N ILE A 96 -13.03 -15.71 3.42
CA ILE A 96 -14.31 -16.35 3.70
C ILE A 96 -15.29 -15.33 4.26
N MET A 97 -14.86 -14.47 5.19
CA MET A 97 -15.72 -13.43 5.80
C MET A 97 -16.27 -12.42 4.80
N VAL A 98 -15.56 -12.16 3.69
CA VAL A 98 -16.06 -11.26 2.64
C VAL A 98 -17.38 -11.74 2.04
N ASP A 99 -17.61 -13.05 1.94
CA ASP A 99 -18.84 -13.59 1.35
C ASP A 99 -20.05 -13.53 2.32
N PHE A 100 -19.84 -13.23 3.60
CA PHE A 100 -20.89 -13.20 4.61
C PHE A 100 -21.27 -11.79 5.09
N GLY A 101 -20.47 -10.78 4.75
CA GLY A 101 -20.63 -9.43 5.29
C GLY A 101 -19.71 -8.39 4.64
N GLY A 102 -19.35 -8.62 3.39
CA GLY A 102 -18.60 -7.66 2.59
C GLY A 102 -19.48 -6.51 2.11
N VAL A 103 -18.83 -5.40 1.79
CA VAL A 103 -19.47 -4.23 1.19
C VAL A 103 -19.46 -4.39 -0.33
N VAL A 104 -20.64 -4.29 -0.94
CA VAL A 104 -20.77 -4.26 -2.40
C VAL A 104 -20.27 -2.92 -2.92
N VAL A 105 -19.23 -2.96 -3.75
CA VAL A 105 -18.66 -1.79 -4.43
C VAL A 105 -18.58 -2.12 -5.91
N ASN A 106 -19.16 -1.26 -6.77
CA ASN A 106 -19.22 -1.47 -8.22
C ASN A 106 -19.79 -2.85 -8.63
N GLY A 107 -20.80 -3.33 -7.91
CA GLY A 107 -21.48 -4.60 -8.18
C GLY A 107 -20.74 -5.87 -7.71
N ALA A 108 -19.64 -5.74 -6.98
CA ALA A 108 -18.91 -6.89 -6.42
C ALA A 108 -18.66 -6.73 -4.91
N GLU A 109 -18.79 -7.84 -4.18
CA GLU A 109 -18.49 -7.95 -2.75
C GLU A 109 -17.03 -8.38 -2.56
N ARG A 110 -16.16 -7.44 -2.15
CA ARG A 110 -14.71 -7.68 -2.04
C ARG A 110 -14.06 -7.02 -0.83
N TRP A 111 -14.80 -6.16 -0.14
CA TRP A 111 -14.27 -5.25 0.86
C TRP A 111 -14.89 -5.55 2.21
N LEU A 112 -14.07 -5.73 3.24
CA LEU A 112 -14.55 -5.77 4.63
C LEU A 112 -14.52 -4.37 5.21
N GLN A 113 -15.65 -3.93 5.77
CA GLN A 113 -15.68 -2.71 6.56
C GLN A 113 -15.26 -3.00 8.00
N VAL A 114 -13.98 -2.80 8.28
CA VAL A 114 -13.38 -3.04 9.60
C VAL A 114 -13.54 -1.84 10.54
N MET A 115 -13.66 -0.62 10.01
CA MET A 115 -13.89 0.61 10.78
C MET A 115 -14.63 1.66 9.93
N PRO A 116 -15.35 2.63 10.50
CA PRO A 116 -15.97 3.70 9.71
C PRO A 116 -14.93 4.43 8.84
N GLY A 117 -15.16 4.49 7.53
CA GLY A 117 -14.24 5.09 6.56
C GLY A 117 -13.01 4.24 6.17
N PHE A 118 -12.80 3.07 6.79
CA PHE A 118 -11.69 2.17 6.47
C PHE A 118 -12.20 0.81 6.00
N ARG A 119 -11.93 0.50 4.73
CA ARG A 119 -12.26 -0.77 4.10
C ARG A 119 -10.98 -1.54 3.81
N LEU A 120 -10.93 -2.80 4.19
CA LEU A 120 -9.81 -3.69 3.96
C LEU A 120 -10.20 -4.73 2.93
N GLN A 121 -9.35 -4.91 1.91
CA GLN A 121 -9.55 -5.91 0.88
C GLN A 121 -8.69 -7.16 1.22
N PRO A 122 -9.30 -8.30 1.59
CA PRO A 122 -8.54 -9.47 2.05
C PRO A 122 -7.53 -10.00 1.02
N SER A 123 -7.83 -9.86 -0.27
CA SER A 123 -6.92 -10.29 -1.34
C SER A 123 -5.58 -9.55 -1.32
N GLU A 124 -5.53 -8.30 -0.82
CA GLU A 124 -4.27 -7.57 -0.70
C GLU A 124 -3.35 -8.17 0.37
N LEU A 125 -3.91 -8.65 1.49
CA LEU A 125 -3.16 -9.38 2.51
C LEU A 125 -2.61 -10.70 1.95
N MET A 126 -3.44 -11.41 1.17
CA MET A 126 -3.07 -12.72 0.61
C MET A 126 -1.93 -12.65 -0.41
N LYS A 127 -1.78 -11.54 -1.15
CA LYS A 127 -0.63 -11.34 -2.06
C LYS A 127 0.71 -11.41 -1.34
N ILE A 128 0.75 -11.08 -0.05
CA ILE A 128 1.96 -11.12 0.78
C ILE A 128 2.00 -12.44 1.58
N ALA A 129 0.88 -12.84 2.17
CA ALA A 129 0.81 -14.01 3.04
C ALA A 129 1.11 -15.33 2.31
N VAL A 130 0.64 -15.49 1.07
CA VAL A 130 0.86 -16.72 0.29
C VAL A 130 2.34 -16.94 -0.03
N PRO A 131 3.08 -15.98 -0.63
CA PRO A 131 4.52 -16.15 -0.84
C PRO A 131 5.29 -16.39 0.46
N LEU A 132 4.93 -15.72 1.56
CA LEU A 132 5.59 -15.93 2.87
C LEU A 132 5.36 -17.34 3.42
N ALA A 133 4.12 -17.85 3.35
CA ALA A 133 3.79 -19.20 3.80
C ALA A 133 4.48 -20.26 2.95
N LEU A 134 4.49 -20.09 1.62
CA LEU A 134 5.21 -20.98 0.71
C LEU A 134 6.72 -20.93 0.93
N ALA A 135 7.30 -19.74 1.07
CA ALA A 135 8.71 -19.59 1.39
C ALA A 135 9.07 -20.32 2.69
N ARG A 136 8.23 -20.23 3.72
CA ARG A 136 8.45 -20.95 4.98
C ARG A 136 8.26 -22.46 4.86
N TYR A 137 7.39 -22.92 3.97
CA TYR A 137 7.16 -24.34 3.74
C TYR A 137 8.32 -25.02 3.00
N TYR A 138 8.94 -24.32 2.06
CA TYR A 138 10.06 -24.83 1.24
C TYR A 138 11.45 -24.54 1.80
N HIS A 139 11.55 -23.83 2.93
CA HIS A 139 12.81 -23.44 3.57
C HIS A 139 13.21 -24.44 4.65
#